data_AF-A0A9W8BDU7-F1
#
_entry.id   AF-A0A9W8BDU7-F1
#
_cell.length_a   1.000
_cell.length_b   1.000
_cell.length_c   1.000
_cell.angle_alpha   90.00
_cell.angle_beta   90.00
_cell.angle_gamma   90.00
#
_symmetry.space_group_name_H-M   'P 1'
#
loop_
_entity.id
_entity.type
_entity.pdbx_description
1 polymer ?
#
loop_
_entity_poly.entity_id
_entity_poly.type
_entity_poly.pdbx_seq_one_letter_code
_entity_poly.pdbx_strand_id
1 'polypeptide(L)'
;MSQDTLSVGGIEVADQQFAEATKEPGLTFAFGRFDGIFGLGYDTISVLKTVPPFYHMVNRGLIDEAMFSFYLSDNNNQQGGDGEMVLGGYNKDHFEGELQWAPVRRKGYWEVDLEKVKFGSDEIELDNVGAAIDTGSSLLVVPTTLAELINKQIGAKKNFAGQYVVDCSLVPSLPPFSLQFGGNEYLLAADDYVLNVQGQCISGFMGMDIPAPLGPIWIIGDVFLRKFYTVYDLGKNRVGFAKAR
;
A
#
# COMPACT_ATOMS: atom_id res chain seq x y z
N MET A 1 -27.05 -2.02 -6.74
CA MET A 1 -26.26 -0.97 -7.39
C MET A 1 -27.13 0.24 -7.45
N SER A 2 -26.59 1.37 -7.01
CA SER A 2 -27.26 2.66 -7.05
C SER A 2 -26.32 3.68 -7.67
N GLN A 3 -26.86 4.87 -7.93
CA GLN A 3 -26.17 5.92 -8.66
C GLN A 3 -26.53 7.25 -8.04
N ASP A 4 -25.52 8.07 -7.77
CA ASP A 4 -25.69 9.42 -7.24
C ASP A 4 -24.48 10.30 -7.63
N THR A 5 -24.47 11.56 -7.21
CA THR A 5 -23.31 12.44 -7.33
C THR A 5 -22.35 12.17 -6.17
N LEU A 6 -21.10 11.83 -6.50
CA LEU A 6 -20.02 11.69 -5.54
C LEU A 6 -19.25 13.01 -5.42
N SER A 7 -19.13 13.54 -4.20
CA SER A 7 -18.23 14.66 -3.90
C SER A 7 -16.98 14.15 -3.18
N VAL A 8 -15.78 14.42 -3.72
CA VAL A 8 -14.50 14.04 -3.11
C VAL A 8 -13.40 15.02 -3.47
N GLY A 9 -12.67 15.53 -2.47
CA GLY A 9 -11.58 16.49 -2.71
C GLY A 9 -12.00 17.77 -3.43
N GLY A 10 -13.28 18.18 -3.29
CA GLY A 10 -13.86 19.31 -4.02
C GLY A 10 -14.29 19.02 -5.46
N ILE A 11 -14.14 17.76 -5.93
CA ILE A 11 -14.57 17.31 -7.25
C ILE A 11 -15.96 16.67 -7.15
N GLU A 12 -16.88 17.10 -8.01
CA GLU A 12 -18.21 16.52 -8.16
C GLU A 12 -18.24 15.54 -9.34
N VAL A 13 -18.44 14.26 -9.06
CA VAL A 13 -18.60 13.19 -10.04
C VAL A 13 -20.07 12.80 -10.11
N ALA A 14 -20.80 13.46 -11.02
CA ALA A 14 -22.20 13.12 -11.29
C ALA A 14 -22.33 11.67 -11.77
N ASP A 15 -23.47 11.03 -11.50
CA ASP A 15 -23.81 9.71 -12.02
C ASP A 15 -22.79 8.61 -11.65
N GLN A 16 -22.13 8.73 -10.50
CA GLN A 16 -21.22 7.71 -10.01
C GLN A 16 -22.03 6.51 -9.50
N GLN A 17 -21.78 5.35 -10.09
CA GLN A 17 -22.35 4.10 -9.62
C GLN A 17 -21.58 3.56 -8.41
N PHE A 18 -22.30 3.02 -7.44
CA PHE A 18 -21.72 2.39 -6.26
C PHE A 18 -22.63 1.26 -5.72
N ALA A 19 -22.05 0.45 -4.83
CA ALA A 19 -22.77 -0.62 -4.15
C ALA A 19 -23.24 -0.15 -2.77
N GLU A 20 -24.54 -0.27 -2.51
CA GLU A 20 -25.11 -0.14 -1.18
C GLU A 20 -25.08 -1.51 -0.50
N ALA A 21 -24.28 -1.64 0.56
CA ALA A 21 -24.23 -2.87 1.33
C ALA A 21 -25.54 -3.05 2.12
N THR A 22 -26.26 -4.14 1.86
CA THR A 22 -27.44 -4.53 2.66
C THR A 22 -27.10 -5.62 3.69
N LYS A 23 -25.89 -6.18 3.59
CA LYS A 23 -25.39 -7.21 4.49
C LYS A 23 -23.86 -7.21 4.49
N GLU A 24 -23.28 -7.08 5.66
CA GLU A 24 -21.83 -7.11 5.89
C GLU A 24 -21.52 -8.26 6.85
N PRO A 25 -21.20 -9.46 6.34
CA PRO A 25 -20.94 -10.62 7.18
C PRO A 25 -19.57 -10.53 7.86
N GLY A 26 -19.50 -10.94 9.13
CA GLY A 26 -18.25 -11.07 9.88
C GLY A 26 -17.94 -9.86 10.75
N LEU A 27 -16.71 -9.83 11.29
CA LEU A 27 -16.25 -8.77 12.20
C LEU A 27 -15.39 -7.71 11.50
N THR A 28 -15.06 -7.91 10.22
CA THR A 28 -14.14 -7.06 9.45
C THR A 28 -14.59 -5.60 9.42
N PHE A 29 -15.88 -5.35 9.19
CA PHE A 29 -16.45 -3.99 9.15
C PHE A 29 -17.04 -3.55 10.50
N ALA A 30 -17.36 -4.49 11.39
CA ALA A 30 -17.98 -4.20 12.68
C ALA A 30 -17.10 -3.37 13.64
N PHE A 31 -15.77 -3.43 13.46
CA PHE A 31 -14.80 -2.68 14.28
C PHE A 31 -13.99 -1.66 13.48
N GLY A 32 -14.29 -1.50 12.18
CA GLY A 32 -13.70 -0.46 11.35
C GLY A 32 -14.15 0.92 11.84
N ARG A 33 -13.27 1.92 11.73
CA ARG A 33 -13.64 3.33 11.98
C ARG A 33 -14.18 4.03 10.72
N PHE A 34 -14.17 3.34 9.58
CA PHE A 34 -14.63 3.84 8.29
C PHE A 34 -16.01 3.25 7.96
N ASP A 35 -16.81 3.99 7.20
CA ASP A 35 -18.16 3.56 6.80
C ASP A 35 -18.20 2.79 5.47
N GLY A 36 -17.13 2.85 4.67
CA GLY A 36 -17.06 2.18 3.38
C GLY A 36 -15.67 2.20 2.74
N ILE A 37 -15.59 1.69 1.50
CA ILE A 37 -14.34 1.57 0.74
C ILE A 37 -14.43 2.38 -0.54
N PHE A 38 -13.40 3.20 -0.80
CA PHE A 38 -13.23 3.94 -2.05
C PHE A 38 -12.13 3.29 -2.90
N GLY A 39 -12.54 2.45 -3.86
CA GLY A 39 -11.60 1.67 -4.67
C GLY A 39 -10.88 2.49 -5.75
N LEU A 40 -9.54 2.42 -5.76
CA LEU A 40 -8.65 3.12 -6.70
C LEU A 40 -7.84 2.18 -7.61
N GLY A 41 -8.20 0.89 -7.64
CA GLY A 41 -7.59 -0.09 -8.54
C GLY A 41 -8.00 0.08 -10.01
N TYR A 42 -7.49 -0.79 -10.89
CA TYR A 42 -7.91 -0.82 -12.29
C TYR A 42 -9.38 -1.28 -12.43
N ASP A 43 -10.06 -0.78 -13.46
CA ASP A 43 -11.45 -1.15 -13.78
C ASP A 43 -11.64 -2.63 -14.11
N THR A 44 -10.57 -3.32 -14.52
CA THR A 44 -10.54 -4.75 -14.85
C THR A 44 -10.97 -5.65 -13.69
N ILE A 45 -10.72 -5.24 -12.44
CA ILE A 45 -11.09 -5.99 -11.23
C ILE A 45 -12.35 -5.41 -10.54
N SER A 46 -12.99 -4.40 -11.15
CA SER A 46 -14.25 -3.86 -10.65
C SER A 46 -15.37 -4.89 -10.75
N VAL A 47 -16.02 -5.16 -9.62
CA VAL A 47 -17.15 -6.08 -9.54
C VAL A 47 -18.32 -5.50 -10.35
N LEU A 48 -18.99 -6.36 -11.13
CA LEU A 48 -20.02 -5.97 -12.11
C LEU A 48 -19.53 -4.98 -13.20
N LYS A 49 -18.21 -4.78 -13.33
CA LYS A 49 -17.62 -3.83 -14.29
C LYS A 49 -18.13 -2.39 -14.13
N THR A 50 -18.44 -2.03 -12.88
CA THR A 50 -18.81 -0.66 -12.51
C THR A 50 -17.62 0.26 -12.78
N VAL A 51 -17.82 1.43 -13.39
CA VAL A 51 -16.73 2.36 -13.64
C VAL A 51 -16.22 2.93 -12.31
N PRO A 52 -14.93 2.72 -11.95
CA PRO A 52 -14.40 3.25 -10.69
C PRO A 52 -14.42 4.78 -10.67
N PRO A 53 -14.55 5.42 -9.49
CA PRO A 53 -14.60 6.88 -9.37
C PRO A 53 -13.47 7.61 -10.10
N PHE A 54 -12.23 7.15 -9.94
CA PHE A 54 -11.08 7.77 -10.59
C PHE A 54 -11.13 7.68 -12.12
N TYR A 55 -11.56 6.54 -12.68
CA TYR A 55 -11.78 6.40 -14.12
C TYR A 55 -12.88 7.35 -14.60
N HIS A 56 -13.93 7.54 -13.82
CA HIS A 56 -15.01 8.46 -14.14
C HIS A 56 -14.50 9.92 -14.20
N MET A 57 -13.64 10.32 -13.25
CA MET A 57 -12.97 11.63 -13.26
C MET A 57 -12.10 11.81 -14.52
N VAL A 58 -11.27 10.82 -14.85
CA VAL A 58 -10.39 10.85 -16.04
C VAL A 58 -11.22 10.94 -17.33
N ASN A 59 -12.21 10.07 -17.49
CA ASN A 59 -13.03 9.98 -18.70
C ASN A 59 -13.83 11.27 -18.98
N ARG A 60 -14.11 12.05 -17.94
CA ARG A 60 -14.88 13.30 -18.02
C ARG A 60 -14.02 14.56 -17.95
N GLY A 61 -12.69 14.42 -17.87
CA GLY A 61 -11.76 15.54 -17.78
C GLY A 61 -11.97 16.40 -16.53
N LEU A 62 -12.30 15.77 -15.40
CA LEU A 62 -12.51 16.46 -14.11
C LEU A 62 -11.21 16.71 -13.34
N ILE A 63 -10.08 16.20 -13.84
CA ILE A 63 -8.75 16.32 -13.25
C ILE A 63 -7.72 16.61 -14.34
N ASP A 64 -6.64 17.31 -13.98
CA ASP A 64 -5.64 17.79 -14.93
C ASP A 64 -4.78 16.67 -15.52
N GLU A 65 -4.28 15.77 -14.67
CA GLU A 65 -3.51 14.60 -15.08
C GLU A 65 -4.22 13.30 -14.69
N ALA A 66 -4.11 12.25 -15.52
CA ALA A 66 -4.64 10.93 -15.22
C ALA A 66 -3.77 10.18 -14.20
N MET A 67 -3.52 10.80 -13.04
CA MET A 67 -2.80 10.23 -11.90
C MET A 67 -3.38 10.69 -10.56
N PHE A 68 -3.03 9.97 -9.51
CA PHE A 68 -3.27 10.37 -8.13
C PHE A 68 -2.08 9.97 -7.26
N SER A 69 -1.98 10.52 -6.07
CA SER A 69 -0.84 10.27 -5.19
C SER A 69 -1.20 10.30 -3.73
N PHE A 70 -0.37 9.65 -2.91
CA PHE A 70 -0.55 9.55 -1.48
C PHE A 70 0.71 9.96 -0.72
N TYR A 71 0.51 10.80 0.29
CA TYR A 71 1.39 11.00 1.43
C TYR A 71 0.70 10.43 2.67
N LEU A 72 1.30 9.43 3.30
CA LEU A 72 0.81 8.88 4.56
C LEU A 72 1.69 9.38 5.69
N SER A 73 1.13 10.15 6.61
CA SER A 73 1.88 10.68 7.74
C SER A 73 2.28 9.57 8.73
N ASP A 74 3.46 9.73 9.32
CA ASP A 74 3.90 8.90 10.44
C ASP A 74 3.60 9.60 11.77
N ASN A 75 2.55 9.14 12.44
CA ASN A 75 2.12 9.68 13.73
C ASN A 75 3.15 9.48 14.87
N ASN A 76 4.19 8.66 14.67
CA ASN A 76 5.30 8.55 15.63
C ASN A 76 6.25 9.75 15.54
N ASN A 77 6.26 10.46 14.42
CA ASN A 77 6.96 11.73 14.28
C ASN A 77 6.01 12.86 14.67
N GLN A 78 6.24 13.47 15.84
CA GLN A 78 5.48 14.60 16.38
C GLN A 78 5.47 15.87 15.50
N GLN A 79 6.11 15.83 14.33
CA GLN A 79 6.15 16.89 13.32
C GLN A 79 5.23 16.64 12.12
N GLY A 80 4.64 15.44 11.99
CA GLY A 80 3.78 15.09 10.85
C GLY A 80 2.38 15.71 10.95
N GLY A 81 1.94 16.38 9.88
CA GLY A 81 0.54 16.77 9.68
C GLY A 81 -0.35 15.58 9.29
N ASP A 82 -1.58 15.88 8.84
CA ASP A 82 -2.49 14.87 8.30
C ASP A 82 -1.92 14.21 7.03
N GLY A 83 -2.40 13.01 6.69
CA GLY A 83 -2.13 12.39 5.38
C GLY A 83 -2.83 13.16 4.24
N GLU A 84 -2.32 13.03 3.02
CA GLU A 84 -2.85 13.70 1.83
C GLU A 84 -3.06 12.70 0.68
N MET A 85 -4.21 12.81 0.02
CA MET A 85 -4.45 12.23 -1.30
C MET A 85 -4.64 13.39 -2.30
N VAL A 86 -3.86 13.38 -3.38
CA VAL A 86 -4.02 14.32 -4.50
C VAL A 86 -4.65 13.58 -5.67
N LEU A 87 -5.72 14.15 -6.23
CA LEU A 87 -6.36 13.68 -7.46
C LEU A 87 -5.97 14.64 -8.58
N GLY A 88 -5.45 14.12 -9.70
CA GLY A 88 -5.07 14.95 -10.84
C GLY A 88 -3.60 15.38 -10.92
N GLY A 89 -2.73 14.83 -10.07
CA GLY A 89 -1.33 15.23 -10.00
C GLY A 89 -0.63 14.68 -8.75
N TYR A 90 0.41 15.36 -8.30
CA TYR A 90 1.13 15.07 -7.06
C TYR A 90 1.73 16.33 -6.43
N ASN A 91 1.95 16.30 -5.12
CA ASN A 91 2.46 17.41 -4.33
C ASN A 91 3.95 17.23 -4.00
N LYS A 92 4.78 18.12 -4.55
CA LYS A 92 6.26 18.08 -4.41
C LYS A 92 6.73 18.47 -3.00
N ASP A 93 5.88 19.09 -2.19
CA ASP A 93 6.24 19.48 -0.83
C ASP A 93 6.27 18.28 0.13
N HIS A 94 5.72 17.12 -0.28
CA HIS A 94 5.66 15.91 0.54
C HIS A 94 6.79 14.89 0.30
N PHE A 95 7.73 15.17 -0.62
CA PHE A 95 8.85 14.28 -0.87
C PHE A 95 10.14 15.02 -1.23
N GLU A 96 11.24 14.28 -1.18
CA GLU A 96 12.56 14.74 -1.61
C GLU A 96 13.13 13.90 -2.75
N GLY A 97 14.03 14.51 -3.53
CA GLY A 97 14.61 13.88 -4.72
C GLY A 97 13.65 13.83 -5.90
N GLU A 98 13.80 12.81 -6.73
CA GLU A 98 13.01 12.60 -7.95
C GLU A 98 12.17 11.33 -7.82
N LEU A 99 10.99 11.32 -8.46
CA LEU A 99 10.15 10.13 -8.57
C LEU A 99 10.85 9.07 -9.42
N GLN A 100 11.08 7.91 -8.83
CA GLN A 100 11.54 6.70 -9.51
C GLN A 100 10.33 5.87 -9.95
N TRP A 101 10.27 5.52 -11.23
CA TRP A 101 9.08 4.93 -11.84
C TRP A 101 9.27 3.43 -12.10
N ALA A 102 8.28 2.64 -11.67
CA ALA A 102 8.16 1.22 -12.00
C ALA A 102 6.91 1.00 -12.90
N PRO A 103 7.04 0.32 -14.04
CA PRO A 103 5.91 0.03 -14.91
C PRO A 103 4.93 -0.95 -14.25
N VAL A 104 3.64 -0.78 -14.52
CA VAL A 104 2.62 -1.74 -14.07
C VAL A 104 2.71 -3.02 -14.91
N ARG A 105 2.88 -4.16 -14.25
CA ARG A 105 3.05 -5.48 -14.92
C ARG A 105 1.74 -6.12 -15.34
N ARG A 106 0.66 -5.95 -14.55
CA ARG A 106 -0.68 -6.47 -14.83
C ARG A 106 -1.74 -5.48 -14.36
N LYS A 107 -2.68 -5.15 -15.24
CA LYS A 107 -3.75 -4.17 -14.97
C LYS A 107 -4.87 -4.82 -14.16
N GLY A 108 -4.79 -4.65 -12.85
CA GLY A 108 -5.76 -5.08 -11.85
C GLY A 108 -5.49 -4.33 -10.56
N TYR A 109 -4.52 -4.82 -9.79
CA TYR A 109 -3.85 -4.01 -8.78
C TYR A 109 -2.90 -3.00 -9.43
N TRP A 110 -2.43 -2.05 -8.65
CA TRP A 110 -1.23 -1.29 -8.97
C TRP A 110 -0.01 -2.18 -8.74
N GLU A 111 0.16 -3.15 -9.63
CA GLU A 111 1.14 -4.22 -9.52
C GLU A 111 2.41 -3.88 -10.30
N VAL A 112 3.56 -3.85 -9.62
CA VAL A 112 4.89 -3.70 -10.22
C VAL A 112 5.69 -5.00 -10.09
N ASP A 113 6.73 -5.18 -10.91
CA ASP A 113 7.66 -6.31 -10.73
C ASP A 113 8.49 -6.09 -9.45
N LEU A 114 8.51 -7.10 -8.57
CA LEU A 114 9.40 -7.15 -7.42
C LEU A 114 10.65 -7.95 -7.80
N GLU A 115 11.76 -7.25 -7.97
CA GLU A 115 12.97 -7.78 -8.59
C GLU A 115 13.93 -8.42 -7.56
N LYS A 116 14.02 -7.82 -6.38
CA LYS A 116 14.96 -8.22 -5.34
C LYS A 116 14.43 -7.86 -3.96
N VAL A 117 14.71 -8.71 -2.98
CA VAL A 117 14.55 -8.40 -1.56
C VAL A 117 15.86 -8.63 -0.80
N LYS A 118 16.12 -7.80 0.20
CA LYS A 118 17.25 -7.99 1.12
C LYS A 118 16.81 -7.85 2.56
N PHE A 119 17.40 -8.66 3.43
CA PHE A 119 17.22 -8.58 4.86
C PHE A 119 18.57 -8.76 5.56
N GLY A 120 19.12 -7.67 6.10
CA GLY A 120 20.50 -7.66 6.58
C GLY A 120 21.49 -7.98 5.47
N SER A 121 22.23 -9.08 5.62
CA SER A 121 23.19 -9.57 4.61
C SER A 121 22.59 -10.54 3.61
N ASP A 122 21.38 -11.05 3.87
CA ASP A 122 20.73 -12.03 3.01
C ASP A 122 20.00 -11.33 1.88
N GLU A 123 20.16 -11.81 0.65
CA GLU A 123 19.48 -11.27 -0.53
C GLU A 123 18.87 -12.38 -1.39
N ILE A 124 17.76 -12.06 -2.04
CA ILE A 124 17.04 -12.95 -2.95
C ILE A 124 16.66 -12.18 -4.19
N GLU A 125 17.14 -12.63 -5.34
CA GLU A 125 16.62 -12.22 -6.66
C GLU A 125 15.34 -12.98 -6.96
N LEU A 126 14.33 -12.25 -7.43
CA LEU A 126 12.98 -12.75 -7.61
C LEU A 126 12.60 -12.67 -9.08
N ASP A 127 12.29 -13.82 -9.66
CA ASP A 127 11.79 -13.92 -11.01
C ASP A 127 10.26 -14.03 -11.00
N ASN A 128 9.60 -13.19 -11.80
CA ASN A 128 8.16 -13.22 -12.04
C ASN A 128 7.29 -13.04 -10.78
N VAL A 129 7.78 -12.33 -9.76
CA VAL A 129 7.01 -11.99 -8.55
C VAL A 129 6.45 -10.57 -8.67
N GLY A 130 5.17 -10.41 -8.37
CA GLY A 130 4.52 -9.10 -8.35
C GLY A 130 4.50 -8.47 -6.96
N ALA A 131 4.37 -7.15 -6.91
CA ALA A 131 4.05 -6.40 -5.71
C ALA A 131 2.86 -5.47 -5.98
N ALA A 132 1.73 -5.72 -5.33
CA ALA A 132 0.59 -4.81 -5.29
C ALA A 132 0.89 -3.68 -4.30
N ILE A 133 0.95 -2.45 -4.80
CA ILE A 133 1.12 -1.26 -3.99
C ILE A 133 -0.26 -0.83 -3.49
N ASP A 134 -0.53 -0.99 -2.19
CA ASP A 134 -1.89 -1.06 -1.65
C ASP A 134 -2.08 -0.20 -0.40
N THR A 135 -2.69 0.97 -0.55
CA THR A 135 -3.09 1.87 0.55
C THR A 135 -4.19 1.30 1.44
N GLY A 136 -4.83 0.18 1.05
CA GLY A 136 -5.85 -0.51 1.84
C GLY A 136 -5.31 -1.51 2.85
N SER A 137 -4.00 -1.77 2.84
CA SER A 137 -3.33 -2.71 3.74
C SER A 137 -2.30 -1.98 4.59
N SER A 138 -2.25 -2.26 5.90
CA SER A 138 -1.27 -1.63 6.78
C SER A 138 0.09 -2.34 6.81
N LEU A 139 0.16 -3.61 6.40
CA LEU A 139 1.34 -4.47 6.57
C LEU A 139 1.98 -4.83 5.24
N LEU A 140 3.22 -5.32 5.30
CA LEU A 140 3.85 -6.07 4.22
C LEU A 140 3.33 -7.50 4.26
N VAL A 141 2.52 -7.87 3.27
CA VAL A 141 2.04 -9.24 3.11
C VAL A 141 2.94 -9.97 2.14
N VAL A 142 3.64 -10.98 2.64
CA VAL A 142 4.67 -11.74 1.92
C VAL A 142 4.39 -13.24 2.04
N PRO A 143 5.03 -14.10 1.22
CA PRO A 143 4.85 -15.56 1.32
C PRO A 143 5.07 -16.05 2.74
N THR A 144 4.23 -16.99 3.18
CA THR A 144 4.17 -17.40 4.60
C THR A 144 5.54 -17.84 5.12
N THR A 145 6.28 -18.59 4.31
CA THR A 145 7.63 -19.05 4.67
C THR A 145 8.59 -17.90 4.92
N LEU A 146 8.57 -16.85 4.09
CA LEU A 146 9.46 -15.71 4.26
C LEU A 146 9.06 -14.86 5.47
N ALA A 147 7.76 -14.65 5.67
CA ALA A 147 7.26 -13.94 6.85
C ALA A 147 7.68 -14.65 8.14
N GLU A 148 7.60 -15.99 8.19
CA GLU A 148 8.02 -16.77 9.35
C GLU A 148 9.53 -16.69 9.60
N LEU A 149 10.34 -16.73 8.54
CA LEU A 149 11.80 -16.58 8.64
C LEU A 149 12.18 -15.21 9.18
N ILE A 150 11.65 -14.12 8.61
CA ILE A 150 11.92 -12.75 9.05
C ILE A 150 11.46 -12.57 10.50
N ASN A 151 10.23 -12.97 10.83
CA ASN A 151 9.69 -12.86 12.18
C ASN A 151 10.52 -13.63 13.21
N LYS A 152 11.02 -14.82 12.85
CA LYS A 152 11.94 -15.58 13.71
C LYS A 152 13.27 -14.84 13.92
N GLN A 153 13.83 -14.25 12.87
CA GLN A 153 15.12 -13.56 12.91
C GLN A 153 15.09 -12.25 13.71
N ILE A 154 13.97 -11.51 13.68
CA ILE A 154 13.77 -10.33 14.54
C ILE A 154 13.33 -10.67 15.98
N GLY A 155 13.22 -11.96 16.32
CA GLY A 155 12.79 -12.41 17.64
C GLY A 155 11.30 -12.21 17.93
N ALA A 156 10.47 -12.03 16.90
CA ALA A 156 9.04 -11.83 17.07
C ALA A 156 8.32 -13.11 17.51
N LYS A 157 7.29 -12.95 18.35
CA LYS A 157 6.41 -14.05 18.80
C LYS A 157 4.96 -13.66 18.63
N LYS A 158 4.10 -14.63 18.32
CA LYS A 158 2.66 -14.38 18.21
C LYS A 158 2.07 -14.04 19.59
N ASN A 159 1.30 -12.96 19.67
CA ASN A 159 0.44 -12.65 20.81
C ASN A 159 -0.88 -13.46 20.73
N PHE A 160 -1.77 -13.29 21.71
CA PHE A 160 -3.08 -13.97 21.75
C PHE A 160 -3.98 -13.61 20.55
N ALA A 161 -3.80 -12.42 19.97
CA ALA A 161 -4.52 -11.99 18.77
C ALA A 161 -3.88 -12.50 17.47
N GLY A 162 -2.80 -13.29 17.53
CA GLY A 162 -2.11 -13.85 16.38
C GLY A 162 -1.11 -12.91 15.69
N GLN A 163 -0.90 -11.71 16.20
CA GLN A 163 0.07 -10.74 15.67
C GLN A 163 1.48 -11.07 16.15
N TYR A 164 2.48 -10.88 15.29
CA TYR A 164 3.89 -11.01 15.66
C TYR A 164 4.35 -9.77 16.43
N VAL A 165 4.83 -9.96 17.65
CA VAL A 165 5.29 -8.90 18.56
C VAL A 165 6.76 -9.08 18.86
N VAL A 166 7.51 -7.99 18.79
CA VAL A 166 8.96 -7.89 19.06
C VAL A 166 9.19 -7.17 20.38
N ASP A 167 10.27 -7.48 21.09
CA ASP A 167 10.74 -6.65 22.20
C ASP A 167 11.21 -5.29 21.67
N CYS A 168 10.54 -4.22 22.06
CA CYS A 168 10.84 -2.86 21.59
C CYS A 168 12.30 -2.44 21.82
N SER A 169 12.97 -2.98 22.83
CA SER A 169 14.39 -2.69 23.10
C SER A 169 15.34 -3.23 22.03
N LEU A 170 14.91 -4.23 21.26
CA LEU A 170 15.71 -4.84 20.19
C LEU A 170 15.60 -4.07 18.87
N VAL A 171 14.54 -3.26 18.68
CA VAL A 171 14.25 -2.58 17.40
C VAL A 171 15.46 -1.81 16.85
N PRO A 172 16.20 -0.99 17.64
CA PRO A 172 17.36 -0.26 17.13
C PRO A 172 18.52 -1.14 16.61
N SER A 173 18.52 -2.44 16.94
CA SER A 173 19.56 -3.40 16.55
C SER A 173 19.14 -4.33 15.41
N LEU A 174 17.89 -4.26 14.96
CA LEU A 174 17.40 -5.14 13.91
C LEU A 174 17.98 -4.73 12.54
N PRO A 175 18.22 -5.70 11.64
CA PRO A 175 18.78 -5.42 10.33
C PRO A 175 17.79 -4.65 9.44
N PRO A 176 18.25 -3.83 8.48
CA PRO A 176 17.35 -3.19 7.54
C PRO A 176 16.74 -4.23 6.58
N PHE A 177 15.59 -3.86 6.00
CA PHE A 177 14.91 -4.61 4.95
C PHE A 177 14.84 -3.74 3.70
N SER A 178 15.05 -4.31 2.50
CA SER A 178 14.87 -3.57 1.25
C SER A 178 14.13 -4.36 0.19
N LEU A 179 13.47 -3.61 -0.69
CA LEU A 179 12.72 -4.07 -1.86
C LEU A 179 13.29 -3.37 -3.10
N GLN A 180 13.29 -4.05 -4.25
CA GLN A 180 13.67 -3.45 -5.53
C GLN A 180 12.50 -3.45 -6.51
N PHE A 181 12.16 -2.27 -7.03
CA PHE A 181 11.13 -2.06 -8.06
C PHE A 181 11.70 -1.18 -9.18
N GLY A 182 11.52 -1.56 -10.43
CA GLY A 182 11.94 -0.75 -11.58
C GLY A 182 13.44 -0.40 -11.53
N GLY A 183 14.28 -1.34 -11.09
CA GLY A 183 15.72 -1.17 -10.92
C GLY A 183 16.17 -0.38 -9.68
N ASN A 184 15.25 0.19 -8.89
CA ASN A 184 15.58 1.05 -7.75
C ASN A 184 15.38 0.32 -6.40
N GLU A 185 16.34 0.47 -5.49
CA GLU A 185 16.29 -0.14 -4.14
C GLU A 185 15.65 0.83 -3.13
N TYR A 186 14.70 0.32 -2.35
CA TYR A 186 13.95 1.05 -1.34
C TYR A 186 14.21 0.43 0.04
N LEU A 187 14.96 1.15 0.88
CA LEU A 187 15.39 0.71 2.20
C LEU A 187 14.37 1.09 3.28
N LEU A 188 14.00 0.13 4.11
CA LEU A 188 13.25 0.29 5.35
C LEU A 188 14.17 -0.03 6.53
N ALA A 189 14.34 0.96 7.42
CA ALA A 189 14.97 0.75 8.71
C ALA A 189 14.03 -0.06 9.64
N ALA A 190 14.57 -0.52 10.76
CA ALA A 190 13.80 -1.32 11.72
C ALA A 190 12.57 -0.59 12.26
N ASP A 191 12.67 0.72 12.49
CA ASP A 191 11.57 1.58 12.91
C ASP A 191 10.50 1.77 11.82
N ASP A 192 10.85 1.59 10.54
CA ASP A 192 9.88 1.66 9.44
C ASP A 192 8.99 0.40 9.39
N TYR A 193 9.58 -0.80 9.61
CA TYR A 193 8.85 -2.07 9.52
C TYR A 193 8.40 -2.66 10.87
N VAL A 194 8.73 -2.04 12.01
CA VAL A 194 8.21 -2.42 13.33
C VAL A 194 7.31 -1.29 13.86
N LEU A 195 6.02 -1.58 13.99
CA LEU A 195 5.00 -0.62 14.40
C LEU A 195 4.90 -0.53 15.92
N ASN A 196 5.15 0.64 16.50
CA ASN A 196 4.90 0.88 17.91
C ASN A 196 3.44 1.32 18.13
N VAL A 197 2.60 0.41 18.62
CA VAL A 197 1.20 0.68 18.95
C VAL A 197 1.04 0.67 20.46
N GLN A 198 0.94 1.86 21.05
CA GLN A 198 0.73 2.03 22.50
C GLN A 198 1.78 1.28 23.36
N GLY A 199 3.05 1.27 22.92
CA GLY A 199 4.15 0.60 23.60
C GLY A 199 4.33 -0.88 23.24
N GLN A 200 3.49 -1.43 22.36
CA GLN A 200 3.67 -2.77 21.80
C GLN A 200 4.29 -2.68 20.40
N CYS A 201 5.46 -3.29 20.21
CA CYS A 201 6.15 -3.33 18.93
C CYS A 201 5.67 -4.51 18.10
N ILE A 202 4.90 -4.24 17.05
CA ILE A 202 4.28 -5.22 16.18
C ILE A 202 5.09 -5.30 14.88
N SER A 203 5.42 -6.52 14.45
CA SER A 203 6.08 -6.74 13.17
C SER A 203 5.19 -6.33 12.01
N GLY A 204 5.76 -5.59 11.07
CA GLY A 204 5.12 -5.18 9.82
C GLY A 204 4.94 -6.31 8.81
N PHE A 205 5.44 -7.52 9.08
CA PHE A 205 5.39 -8.66 8.16
C PHE A 205 4.28 -9.65 8.50
N MET A 206 3.38 -9.86 7.54
CA MET A 206 2.31 -10.86 7.59
C MET A 206 2.53 -11.93 6.53
N GLY A 207 2.37 -13.20 6.91
CA GLY A 207 2.45 -14.33 5.99
C GLY A 207 1.11 -14.62 5.32
N MET A 208 1.06 -14.59 3.99
CA MET A 208 -0.09 -15.06 3.22
C MET A 208 0.37 -15.55 1.85
N ASP A 209 -0.09 -16.74 1.45
CA ASP A 209 0.19 -17.30 0.13
C ASP A 209 -1.01 -17.07 -0.79
N ILE A 210 -0.84 -16.20 -1.79
CA ILE A 210 -1.88 -15.91 -2.79
C ILE A 210 -1.74 -16.92 -3.93
N PRO A 211 -2.77 -17.74 -4.23
CA PRO A 211 -2.66 -18.77 -5.25
C PRO A 211 -2.74 -18.20 -6.68
N ALA A 212 -2.35 -19.01 -7.65
CA ALA A 212 -2.59 -18.74 -9.07
C ALA A 212 -4.10 -18.56 -9.36
N PRO A 213 -4.48 -17.71 -10.34
CA PRO A 213 -3.62 -17.02 -11.31
C PRO A 213 -3.04 -15.69 -10.81
N LEU A 214 -3.40 -15.24 -9.61
CA LEU A 214 -2.95 -13.94 -9.08
C LEU A 214 -1.51 -14.02 -8.56
N GLY A 215 -1.16 -15.08 -7.82
CA GLY A 215 0.19 -15.24 -7.27
C GLY A 215 1.24 -15.73 -8.27
N PRO A 216 2.55 -15.60 -7.93
CA PRO A 216 3.06 -15.03 -6.68
C PRO A 216 3.00 -13.49 -6.67
N ILE A 217 2.35 -12.92 -5.66
CA ILE A 217 2.18 -11.48 -5.48
C ILE A 217 2.30 -11.13 -4.00
N TRP A 218 3.02 -10.05 -3.71
CA TRP A 218 3.15 -9.45 -2.38
C TRP A 218 2.23 -8.25 -2.27
N ILE A 219 1.79 -7.90 -1.06
CA ILE A 219 1.05 -6.67 -0.80
C ILE A 219 1.97 -5.73 -0.03
N ILE A 220 2.21 -4.56 -0.62
CA ILE A 220 3.09 -3.52 -0.10
C ILE A 220 2.22 -2.40 0.46
N GLY A 221 1.96 -2.49 1.77
CA GLY A 221 1.05 -1.60 2.48
C GLY A 221 1.72 -0.41 3.17
N ASP A 222 1.01 0.17 4.14
CA ASP A 222 1.37 1.42 4.82
C ASP A 222 2.77 1.41 5.47
N VAL A 223 3.28 0.24 5.89
CA VAL A 223 4.68 0.07 6.35
C VAL A 223 5.68 0.67 5.35
N PHE A 224 5.47 0.45 4.06
CA PHE A 224 6.29 1.02 3.00
C PHE A 224 5.81 2.43 2.61
N LEU A 225 4.50 2.61 2.47
CA LEU A 225 3.91 3.84 1.91
C LEU A 225 4.02 5.06 2.83
N ARG A 226 4.25 4.88 4.14
CA ARG A 226 4.62 5.99 5.05
C ARG A 226 6.03 6.51 4.79
N LYS A 227 6.96 5.63 4.38
CA LYS A 227 8.35 6.02 4.09
C LYS A 227 8.51 6.60 2.69
N PHE A 228 7.71 6.12 1.75
CA PHE A 228 7.81 6.48 0.35
C PHE A 228 6.51 7.09 -0.17
N TYR A 229 6.57 8.39 -0.50
CA TYR A 229 5.53 9.07 -1.25
C TYR A 229 5.27 8.34 -2.56
N THR A 230 4.00 8.08 -2.86
CA THR A 230 3.63 7.17 -3.94
C THR A 230 2.66 7.84 -4.92
N VAL A 231 2.99 7.77 -6.22
CA VAL A 231 2.18 8.30 -7.33
C VAL A 231 1.70 7.14 -8.20
N TYR A 232 0.41 7.13 -8.51
CA TYR A 232 -0.25 6.13 -9.33
C TYR A 232 -0.66 6.78 -10.66
N ASP A 233 0.09 6.51 -11.73
CA ASP A 233 -0.04 7.16 -13.03
C ASP A 233 -0.79 6.22 -14.00
N LEU A 234 -2.09 6.44 -14.14
CA LEU A 234 -2.97 5.66 -15.02
C LEU A 234 -2.69 5.98 -16.49
N GLY A 235 -2.40 7.25 -16.79
CA GLY A 235 -2.07 7.72 -18.13
C GLY A 235 -0.90 6.95 -18.75
N LYS A 236 0.11 6.59 -17.95
CA LYS A 236 1.30 5.84 -18.40
C LYS A 236 1.40 4.43 -17.85
N ASN A 237 0.45 3.99 -17.02
CA ASN A 237 0.42 2.66 -16.38
C ASN A 237 1.72 2.37 -15.62
N ARG A 238 2.03 3.19 -14.61
CA ARG A 238 3.24 3.08 -13.79
C ARG A 238 3.00 3.61 -12.38
N VAL A 239 3.84 3.18 -11.43
CA VAL A 239 3.86 3.68 -10.05
C VAL A 239 5.17 4.42 -9.83
N GLY A 240 5.10 5.59 -9.21
CA GLY A 240 6.25 6.43 -8.89
C GLY A 240 6.49 6.46 -7.39
N PHE A 241 7.75 6.37 -6.97
CA PHE A 241 8.13 6.40 -5.57
C PHE A 241 9.23 7.44 -5.34
N ALA A 242 9.11 8.19 -4.25
CA ALA A 242 10.15 9.07 -3.74
C ALA A 242 10.15 9.03 -2.21
N LYS A 243 11.26 9.39 -1.56
CA LYS A 243 11.32 9.42 -0.10
C LYS A 243 10.41 10.52 0.43
N ALA A 244 9.46 10.14 1.28
CA ALA A 244 8.57 11.11 1.93
C ALA A 244 9.35 12.02 2.88
N ARG A 245 8.87 13.26 3.05
CA ARG A 245 9.43 14.22 4.00
C ARG A 245 8.94 13.97 5.43
#